data_AF-A0A1T2XAL9-F1
#
_entry.id   AF-A0A1T2XAL9-F1
#
_cell.length_a   1.000
_cell.length_b   1.000
_cell.length_c   1.000
_cell.angle_alpha   90.00
_cell.angle_beta   90.00
_cell.angle_gamma   90.00
#
_symmetry.space_group_name_H-M   'P 1'
#
loop_
_entity.id
_entity.type
_entity.pdbx_description
1 polymer ?
#
loop_
_entity_poly.entity_id
_entity_poly.type
_entity_poly.pdbx_seq_one_letter_code
_entity_poly.pdbx_strand_id
1 'polypeptide(L)'
;MIKVIQGVYGFRDGAVLRPKTINDEPFELSPLEEQRLVARGVAEYVQVHTDGSTSAVVGIPKYDAEMKADELRAIGKLCGLSFKAGTSKVEMVAAIDAFLAEQDKVESSTVGTHAEPGDDNEELPSFNPAEAVQ
;
A
#
# COMPACT_ATOMS: atom_id res chain seq x y z
N MET A 1 -0.56 11.04 1.62
CA MET A 1 -1.46 12.08 2.17
C MET A 1 -2.33 11.48 3.27
N ILE A 2 -2.54 12.24 4.34
CA ILE A 2 -3.29 11.82 5.52
C ILE A 2 -4.31 12.88 5.92
N LYS A 3 -5.33 12.49 6.69
CA LYS A 3 -6.27 13.41 7.33
C LYS A 3 -6.22 13.19 8.84
N VAL A 4 -6.18 14.28 9.60
CA VAL A 4 -6.28 14.20 11.07
C VAL A 4 -7.67 13.67 11.43
N ILE A 5 -7.72 12.66 12.28
CA ILE A 5 -8.97 12.09 12.81
C ILE A 5 -9.14 12.42 14.29
N GLN A 6 -8.06 12.78 14.98
CA GLN A 6 -8.08 13.07 16.41
C GLN A 6 -7.10 14.18 16.78
N GLY A 7 -7.54 15.14 17.58
CA GLY A 7 -6.68 16.22 18.09
C GLY A 7 -6.35 17.30 17.05
N VAL A 8 -5.23 18.00 17.28
CA VAL A 8 -4.74 19.08 16.43
C VAL A 8 -3.27 18.83 16.11
N TYR A 9 -2.92 18.87 14.83
CA TYR A 9 -1.55 18.73 14.35
C TYR A 9 -1.00 20.08 13.88
N GLY A 10 0.19 20.46 14.33
CA GLY A 10 0.85 21.69 13.87
C GLY A 10 1.61 21.44 12.57
N PHE A 11 1.01 21.76 11.43
CA PHE A 11 1.67 21.67 10.13
C PHE A 11 2.52 22.91 9.87
N ARG A 12 3.82 22.72 9.61
CA ARG A 12 4.76 23.82 9.38
C ARG A 12 4.89 24.09 7.88
N ASP A 13 4.21 25.14 7.42
CA ASP A 13 4.28 25.62 6.05
C ASP A 13 5.33 26.74 5.97
N GLY A 14 6.58 26.34 5.74
CA GLY A 14 7.72 27.26 5.75
C GLY A 14 7.92 27.96 7.11
N ALA A 15 7.67 29.27 7.15
CA ALA A 15 7.81 30.08 8.35
C ALA A 15 6.56 30.08 9.26
N VAL A 16 5.43 29.53 8.80
CA VAL A 16 4.13 29.62 9.48
C VAL A 16 3.70 28.24 9.97
N LEU A 17 3.31 28.16 11.24
CA LEU A 17 2.70 26.96 11.81
C LEU A 17 1.18 27.07 11.68
N ARG A 18 0.55 26.18 10.91
CA ARG A 18 -0.90 26.09 10.76
C ARG A 18 -1.46 24.91 11.56
N PRO A 19 -2.48 25.12 12.39
CA PRO A 19 -3.18 24.00 13.03
C PRO A 19 -4.01 23.24 11.99
N LYS A 20 -3.82 21.93 11.93
CA LYS A 20 -4.60 20.97 11.16
C LYS A 20 -5.49 20.17 12.10
N THR A 21 -6.79 20.18 11.84
CA THR A 21 -7.81 19.56 12.67
C THR A 21 -8.58 18.48 11.89
N ILE A 22 -9.52 17.80 12.54
CA ILE A 22 -10.42 16.84 11.87
C ILE A 22 -11.26 17.46 10.74
N ASN A 23 -11.54 18.76 10.83
CA ASN A 23 -12.31 19.49 9.83
C ASN A 23 -11.46 19.95 8.64
N ASP A 24 -10.14 19.85 8.75
CA ASP A 24 -9.26 20.19 7.65
C ASP A 24 -9.26 19.11 6.56
N GLU A 25 -8.99 19.57 5.34
CA GLU A 25 -8.78 18.69 4.20
C GLU A 25 -7.53 17.82 4.38
N PRO A 26 -7.49 16.62 3.77
CA PRO A 26 -6.30 15.78 3.74
C PRO A 26 -5.09 16.58 3.24
N PHE A 27 -3.94 16.33 3.84
CA PHE A 27 -2.71 17.05 3.57
C PHE A 27 -1.54 16.07 3.45
N GLU A 28 -0.49 16.51 2.77
CA GLU A 28 0.70 15.72 2.50
C GLU A 28 1.76 15.98 3.56
N LEU A 29 2.36 14.90 4.07
CA LEU A 29 3.50 14.95 4.97
C LEU A 29 4.63 14.05 4.50
N SER A 30 5.78 14.16 5.17
CA SER A 30 6.81 13.16 5.01
C SER A 30 6.27 11.78 5.41
N PRO A 31 6.58 10.70 4.67
CA PRO A 31 6.03 9.37 4.96
C PRO A 31 6.29 8.89 6.39
N LEU A 32 7.43 9.30 6.96
CA LEU A 32 7.79 9.01 8.35
C LEU A 32 6.84 9.71 9.34
N GLU A 33 6.49 10.96 9.10
CA GLU A 33 5.55 11.70 9.94
C GLU A 33 4.11 11.21 9.75
N GLU A 34 3.71 10.94 8.51
CA GLU A 34 2.42 10.32 8.20
C GLU A 34 2.26 9.02 9.00
N GLN A 35 3.23 8.11 8.87
CA GLN A 35 3.20 6.83 9.56
C GLN A 35 3.21 7.00 11.07
N ARG A 36 3.92 7.99 11.61
CA ARG A 36 3.91 8.31 13.04
C ARG A 36 2.53 8.80 13.51
N LEU A 37 1.85 9.61 12.72
CA LEU A 37 0.51 10.12 13.03
C LEU A 37 -0.54 9.00 12.93
N VAL A 38 -0.44 8.15 11.91
CA VAL A 38 -1.30 6.98 11.74
C VAL A 38 -1.06 5.94 12.84
N ALA A 39 0.20 5.63 13.15
CA ALA A 39 0.56 4.71 14.23
C ALA A 39 0.09 5.18 15.61
N ARG A 40 -0.04 6.50 15.81
CA ARG A 40 -0.60 7.11 17.03
C ARG A 40 -2.12 7.21 17.02
N GLY A 41 -2.80 6.87 15.92
CA GLY A 41 -4.25 7.03 15.75
C GLY A 41 -4.71 8.49 15.65
N VAL A 42 -3.79 9.42 15.39
CA VAL A 42 -4.07 10.86 15.28
C VAL A 42 -4.54 11.20 13.86
N ALA A 43 -4.07 10.46 12.86
CA ALA A 43 -4.44 10.64 11.46
C ALA A 43 -4.73 9.29 10.77
N GLU A 44 -5.35 9.36 9.60
CA GLU A 44 -5.63 8.21 8.75
C GLU A 44 -5.17 8.50 7.31
N TYR A 45 -4.68 7.48 6.61
CA TYR A 45 -4.35 7.59 5.19
C TYR A 45 -5.62 7.77 4.37
N VAL A 46 -5.70 8.89 3.67
CA VAL A 46 -6.82 9.15 2.76
C VAL A 46 -6.38 8.80 1.35
N GLN A 47 -6.87 7.67 0.87
CA GLN A 47 -6.70 7.28 -0.52
C GLN A 47 -7.74 8.04 -1.34
N VAL A 48 -7.37 9.23 -1.82
CA VAL A 48 -8.15 9.89 -2.88
C VAL A 48 -7.92 9.04 -4.13
N HIS A 49 -8.93 8.25 -4.51
CA HIS A 49 -9.00 7.65 -5.83
C HIS A 49 -9.23 8.79 -6.82
N THR A 50 -8.16 9.44 -7.27
CA THR A 50 -8.18 10.17 -8.53
C THR A 50 -8.36 9.09 -9.60
N ASP A 51 -9.59 8.94 -10.08
CA ASP A 51 -9.94 8.04 -11.19
C ASP A 51 -9.10 8.40 -12.43
N GLY A 52 -7.92 7.80 -12.54
CA GLY A 52 -6.98 8.16 -13.58
C GLY A 52 -5.57 7.64 -13.37
N SER A 53 -5.38 6.34 -13.64
CA SER A 53 -4.13 5.75 -14.11
C SER A 53 -2.95 5.72 -13.12
N THR A 54 -2.65 4.55 -12.55
CA THR A 54 -1.50 3.70 -12.95
C THR A 54 -1.29 2.53 -11.98
N SER A 55 -1.16 1.34 -12.57
CA SER A 55 -0.34 0.20 -12.13
C SER A 55 -0.34 -0.19 -10.64
N ALA A 56 -1.28 -1.06 -10.27
CA ALA A 56 -0.98 -2.21 -9.42
C ALA A 56 -2.08 -3.26 -9.65
N VAL A 57 -1.66 -4.44 -10.09
CA VAL A 57 -2.50 -5.60 -10.40
C VAL A 57 -3.08 -6.17 -9.10
N VAL A 58 -4.04 -5.48 -8.48
CA VAL A 58 -4.68 -5.94 -7.22
C VAL A 58 -6.21 -5.86 -7.26
N GLY A 59 -6.80 -5.59 -8.42
CA GLY A 59 -8.24 -5.34 -8.55
C GLY A 59 -8.88 -5.87 -9.82
N ILE A 60 -8.35 -6.95 -10.39
CA ILE A 60 -8.99 -7.59 -11.56
C ILE A 60 -10.26 -8.29 -11.07
N PRO A 61 -11.46 -7.88 -11.51
CA PRO A 61 -12.71 -8.53 -11.13
C PRO A 61 -12.67 -9.98 -11.57
N LYS A 62 -13.22 -10.88 -10.74
CA LYS A 62 -13.33 -12.30 -11.08
C LYS A 62 -14.11 -12.44 -12.39
N TYR A 63 -13.50 -13.14 -13.34
CA TYR A 63 -14.03 -13.33 -14.68
C TYR A 63 -14.17 -14.82 -14.97
N ASP A 64 -15.18 -15.15 -15.77
CA ASP A 64 -15.53 -16.51 -16.16
C ASP A 64 -16.00 -16.52 -17.62
N ALA A 65 -15.96 -17.71 -18.24
CA ALA A 65 -16.28 -17.87 -19.66
C ALA A 65 -17.76 -17.59 -20.00
N GLU A 66 -18.61 -17.43 -18.98
CA GLU A 66 -20.04 -17.12 -19.09
C GLU A 66 -20.32 -15.61 -19.21
N MET A 67 -19.39 -14.75 -18.77
CA MET A 67 -19.50 -13.29 -18.93
C MET A 67 -19.52 -12.86 -20.42
N LYS A 68 -19.98 -11.62 -20.65
CA LYS A 68 -20.00 -11.04 -22.00
C LYS A 68 -18.58 -10.84 -22.52
N ALA A 69 -18.39 -11.05 -23.82
CA ALA A 69 -17.09 -10.84 -24.47
C ALA A 69 -16.60 -9.39 -24.30
N ASP A 70 -17.51 -8.42 -24.21
CA ASP A 70 -17.19 -7.02 -23.92
C ASP A 70 -16.61 -6.83 -22.52
N GLU A 71 -17.13 -7.52 -21.50
CA GLU A 71 -16.62 -7.47 -20.12
C GLU A 71 -15.24 -8.14 -20.02
N LEU A 72 -15.07 -9.32 -20.62
CA LEU A 72 -13.77 -9.98 -20.71
C LEU A 72 -12.72 -9.10 -21.41
N ARG A 73 -13.12 -8.39 -22.46
CA ARG A 73 -12.23 -7.46 -23.18
C ARG A 73 -11.92 -6.21 -22.37
N ALA A 74 -12.85 -5.72 -21.56
CA ALA A 74 -12.61 -4.62 -20.62
C ALA A 74 -11.63 -5.04 -19.52
N ILE A 75 -11.77 -6.26 -19.00
CA ILE A 75 -10.85 -6.83 -18.00
C ILE A 75 -9.46 -7.07 -18.62
N GLY A 76 -9.39 -7.59 -19.85
CA GLY A 76 -8.15 -7.66 -20.62
C GLY A 76 -7.48 -6.31 -20.73
N LYS A 77 -8.24 -5.27 -21.09
CA LYS A 77 -7.72 -3.91 -21.21
C LYS A 77 -7.22 -3.36 -19.88
N LEU A 78 -7.85 -3.73 -18.77
CA LEU A 78 -7.39 -3.41 -17.42
C LEU A 78 -6.03 -4.07 -17.11
N CYS A 79 -5.81 -5.29 -17.59
CA CYS A 79 -4.54 -6.01 -17.52
C CYS A 79 -3.53 -5.53 -18.58
N GLY A 80 -3.88 -4.59 -19.45
CA GLY A 80 -3.04 -4.16 -20.57
C GLY A 80 -3.06 -5.11 -21.78
N LEU A 81 -3.91 -6.15 -21.79
CA LEU A 81 -4.16 -6.99 -22.96
C LEU A 81 -5.23 -6.35 -23.86
N SER A 82 -4.99 -6.35 -25.16
CA SER A 82 -5.95 -5.88 -26.15
C SER A 82 -6.30 -7.00 -27.12
N PHE A 83 -7.53 -7.48 -27.05
CA PHE A 83 -8.05 -8.52 -27.93
C PHE A 83 -8.68 -7.92 -29.20
N LYS A 84 -8.62 -8.64 -30.33
CA LYS A 84 -9.33 -8.26 -31.57
C LYS A 84 -10.78 -8.71 -31.56
N ALA A 85 -11.66 -7.93 -32.18
CA ALA A 85 -13.06 -8.31 -32.35
C ALA A 85 -13.12 -9.64 -33.13
N GLY A 86 -13.76 -10.67 -32.53
CA GLY A 86 -13.79 -12.03 -33.07
C GLY A 86 -12.87 -13.05 -32.38
N THR A 87 -12.07 -12.64 -31.38
CA THR A 87 -11.38 -13.60 -30.49
C THR A 87 -12.40 -14.35 -29.63
N SER A 88 -12.17 -15.65 -29.44
CA SER A 88 -13.06 -16.47 -28.62
C SER A 88 -12.92 -16.07 -27.15
N LYS A 89 -14.03 -16.08 -26.41
CA LYS A 89 -14.06 -15.78 -24.97
C LYS A 89 -13.04 -16.61 -24.19
N VAL A 90 -12.90 -17.88 -24.56
CA VAL A 90 -11.93 -18.82 -23.94
C VAL A 90 -10.49 -18.34 -24.13
N GLU A 91 -10.16 -17.79 -25.29
CA GLU A 91 -8.83 -17.26 -25.59
C GLU A 91 -8.56 -15.96 -24.82
N MET A 92 -9.59 -15.11 -24.66
CA MET A 92 -9.48 -13.90 -23.83
C MET A 92 -9.24 -14.24 -22.36
N VAL A 93 -10.04 -15.16 -21.80
CA VAL A 93 -9.92 -15.64 -20.42
C VAL A 93 -8.53 -16.25 -20.18
N ALA A 94 -8.07 -17.12 -21.07
CA ALA A 94 -6.75 -17.76 -20.94
C ALA A 94 -5.58 -16.76 -20.98
N ALA A 95 -5.66 -15.75 -21.85
CA ALA A 95 -4.62 -14.73 -21.94
C ALA A 95 -4.62 -13.78 -20.73
N ILE A 96 -5.79 -13.48 -20.17
CA ILE A 96 -5.91 -12.75 -18.90
C ILE A 96 -5.30 -13.61 -17.79
N ASP A 97 -5.68 -14.88 -17.65
CA ASP A 97 -5.19 -15.80 -16.60
C ASP A 97 -3.67 -15.94 -16.63
N ALA A 98 -3.10 -16.15 -17.81
CA ALA A 98 -1.66 -16.21 -18.00
C ALA A 98 -0.95 -14.92 -17.55
N PHE A 99 -1.54 -13.75 -17.82
CA PHE A 99 -0.97 -12.47 -17.39
C PHE A 99 -1.05 -12.27 -15.87
N LEU A 100 -2.16 -12.64 -15.23
CA LEU A 100 -2.26 -12.60 -13.77
C LEU A 100 -1.31 -13.59 -13.11
N ALA A 101 -1.21 -14.82 -13.62
CA ALA A 101 -0.32 -15.85 -13.10
C ALA A 101 1.16 -15.46 -13.22
N GLU A 102 1.54 -14.75 -14.27
CA GLU A 102 2.91 -14.22 -14.43
C GLU A 102 3.19 -13.06 -13.47
N GLN A 103 2.21 -12.18 -13.21
CA GLN A 103 2.32 -11.05 -12.27
C GLN A 103 2.43 -11.52 -10.81
N ASP A 104 1.68 -12.56 -10.41
CA ASP A 104 1.75 -13.14 -9.06
C ASP A 104 3.15 -13.71 -8.76
N LYS A 105 3.85 -14.18 -9.80
CA LYS A 105 5.18 -14.80 -9.67
C LYS A 105 6.32 -13.79 -9.44
N VAL A 106 6.12 -12.52 -9.75
CA VAL A 106 7.16 -11.46 -9.64
C VAL A 106 7.09 -10.65 -8.33
N GLU A 107 6.02 -10.74 -7.55
CA GLU A 107 5.87 -9.99 -6.28
C GLU A 107 6.30 -10.77 -5.02
N SER A 108 6.91 -11.95 -5.16
CA SER A 108 7.41 -12.75 -4.01
C SER A 108 8.94 -12.73 -3.83
N SER A 109 9.71 -12.03 -4.68
CA SER A 109 11.18 -12.01 -4.56
C SER A 109 11.82 -10.67 -4.87
N THR A 110 11.56 -9.68 -4.02
CA THR A 110 12.49 -8.57 -3.77
C THR A 110 12.66 -8.35 -2.26
N VAL A 111 13.55 -9.17 -1.68
CA VAL A 111 14.50 -8.87 -0.60
C VAL A 111 13.94 -8.19 0.67
N GLY A 112 13.72 -9.05 1.66
CA GLY A 112 13.69 -8.69 3.09
C GLY A 112 14.12 -9.86 3.99
N THR A 113 14.87 -10.83 3.47
CA THR A 113 15.49 -11.88 4.30
C THR A 113 16.91 -11.46 4.63
N HIS A 114 17.06 -10.78 5.77
CA HIS A 114 18.28 -10.84 6.58
C HIS A 114 17.87 -11.44 7.92
N ALA A 115 17.49 -12.71 7.88
CA ALA A 115 17.47 -13.56 9.05
C ALA A 115 18.89 -14.07 9.26
N GLU A 116 19.72 -13.26 9.92
CA GLU A 116 20.92 -13.74 10.60
C GLU A 116 20.57 -13.84 12.09
N PRO A 117 20.19 -15.02 12.62
CA PRO A 117 20.22 -15.27 14.05
C PRO A 117 21.65 -15.66 14.43
N GLY A 118 22.54 -14.69 14.55
CA GLY A 118 23.63 -14.77 15.54
C GLY A 118 23.03 -14.15 16.80
N ASP A 119 22.64 -14.90 17.81
CA ASP A 119 23.55 -15.54 18.77
C ASP A 119 24.70 -14.61 19.20
N ASP A 120 24.35 -13.36 19.53
CA ASP A 120 25.12 -12.57 20.50
C ASP A 120 24.18 -12.25 21.66
N ASN A 121 24.33 -13.09 22.69
CA ASN A 121 23.91 -12.88 24.06
C ASN A 121 24.56 -11.59 24.60
N GLU A 122 24.06 -10.42 24.21
CA GLU A 122 24.28 -9.19 24.97
C GLU A 122 23.25 -9.15 26.10
N GLU A 123 23.64 -9.82 27.18
CA GLU A 123 22.99 -9.81 28.48
C GLU A 123 22.56 -8.38 28.84
N LEU A 124 21.25 -8.16 28.95
CA LEU A 124 20.71 -6.89 29.42
C LEU A 124 21.43 -6.53 30.72
N PRO A 125 21.92 -5.29 30.89
CA PRO A 125 22.55 -4.88 32.14
C PRO A 125 21.54 -5.08 33.27
N SER A 126 21.77 -6.05 34.14
CA SER A 126 20.96 -6.22 35.35
C SER A 126 21.25 -5.01 36.24
N PHE A 127 20.30 -4.07 36.27
CA PHE A 127 20.39 -2.90 37.12
C PHE A 127 20.17 -3.36 38.56
N ASN A 128 21.27 -3.67 39.27
CA ASN A 128 21.23 -3.98 40.69
C ASN A 128 21.24 -2.66 41.48
N PRO A 129 20.11 -2.26 42.09
CA PRO A 129 20.00 -0.96 42.78
C PRO A 129 20.85 -0.86 44.05
N ALA A 130 21.58 -1.90 44.44
CA ALA A 130 22.41 -1.94 45.64
C ALA A 130 23.81 -1.33 45.45
N GLU A 131 24.25 -1.06 44.22
CA GLU A 131 25.61 -0.53 43.95
C GLU A 131 25.68 1.01 44.01
N ALA A 132 24.57 1.72 44.20
CA ALA A 132 24.52 3.19 44.21
C ALA A 132 24.78 3.85 45.58
N VAL A 133 25.34 3.12 46.56
CA VAL A 133 25.68 3.67 47.88
C VAL A 133 27.06 3.22 48.35
N GLN A 134 28.12 3.81 47.79
CA GLN A 134 29.41 4.02 48.46
C GLN A 134 29.99 5.38 48.08
#